data_AF-A0AAU4F6L0-F1
#
_entry.id   AF-A0AAU4F6L0-F1
#
_cell.length_a   1.000
_cell.length_b   1.000
_cell.length_c   1.000
_cell.angle_alpha   90.00
_cell.angle_beta   90.00
_cell.angle_gamma   90.00
#
_symmetry.space_group_name_H-M   'P 1'
#
loop_
_entity.id
_entity.type
_entity.pdbx_description
1 polymer ?
#
loop_
_entity_poly.entity_id
_entity_poly.type
_entity_poly.pdbx_seq_one_letter_code
_entity_poly.pdbx_strand_id
1 'polypeptide(L)'
;MSRRASLPGASELFRITSSPALDLPPQTSPAPAEPVENGNGKAGHGRTEQLARSGDAPHGSGRTKHDAKITVYVSGDELVAMEQARLTLRAKHELVVDRGRLVREAVAVLLADFDANGEDSVLVQRLRVVGSDGGETEG
;
A
#
# COMPACT_ATOMS: atom_id res chain seq x y z
N MET A 1 -14.55 -27.71 32.22
CA MET A 1 -13.25 -28.15 31.66
C MET A 1 -13.20 -27.77 30.18
N SER A 2 -12.61 -26.62 29.84
CA SER A 2 -12.53 -26.16 28.45
C SER A 2 -11.35 -26.83 27.75
N ARG A 3 -11.65 -27.75 26.82
CA ARG A 3 -10.64 -28.30 25.90
C ARG A 3 -10.34 -27.24 24.84
N ARG A 4 -9.13 -26.68 24.85
CA ARG A 4 -8.63 -25.91 23.69
C ARG A 4 -8.38 -26.90 22.56
N ALA A 5 -9.06 -26.71 21.44
CA ALA A 5 -8.74 -27.43 20.20
C ALA A 5 -7.32 -27.03 19.76
N SER A 6 -6.47 -28.03 19.48
CA SER A 6 -5.13 -27.79 18.94
C SER A 6 -5.24 -27.47 17.47
N LEU A 7 -4.86 -26.25 17.08
CA LEU A 7 -4.77 -25.86 15.68
C LEU A 7 -3.43 -26.34 15.09
N PRO A 8 -3.40 -26.80 13.83
CA PRO A 8 -2.16 -27.21 13.17
C PRO A 8 -1.17 -26.05 13.09
N GLY A 9 0.11 -26.36 13.29
CA GLY A 9 1.17 -25.35 13.28
C GLY A 9 1.39 -24.77 11.88
N ALA A 10 1.90 -23.54 11.79
CA ALA A 10 2.18 -22.89 10.50
C ALA A 10 3.10 -23.72 9.60
N SER A 11 4.03 -24.48 10.19
CA SER A 11 4.91 -25.42 9.47
C SER A 11 4.17 -26.55 8.76
N GLU A 12 2.93 -26.87 9.15
CA GLU A 12 2.11 -27.87 8.47
C GLU A 12 1.29 -27.27 7.33
N LEU A 13 0.91 -25.99 7.44
CA LEU A 13 0.15 -25.28 6.39
C LEU A 13 0.99 -25.03 5.13
N PHE A 14 2.31 -24.91 5.28
CA PHE A 14 3.23 -24.62 4.17
C PHE A 14 4.07 -25.83 3.73
N ARG A 15 3.68 -27.07 4.13
CA ARG A 15 4.25 -28.26 3.51
C ARG A 15 3.75 -28.37 2.08
N ILE A 16 4.60 -27.92 1.16
CA ILE A 16 4.55 -28.26 -0.25
C ILE A 16 4.50 -29.78 -0.33
N THR A 17 3.45 -30.34 -0.93
CA THR A 17 3.34 -31.78 -1.20
C THR A 17 4.50 -32.16 -2.10
N SER A 18 5.57 -32.68 -1.52
CA SER A 18 6.74 -33.19 -2.25
C SER A 18 6.29 -34.39 -3.08
N SER A 19 6.06 -34.16 -4.37
CA SER A 19 5.94 -35.20 -5.37
C SER A 19 7.23 -36.06 -5.35
N PRO A 20 7.15 -37.40 -5.36
CA PRO A 20 8.31 -38.30 -5.28
C PRO A 20 9.13 -38.38 -6.59
N ALA A 21 9.13 -37.32 -7.41
CA ALA A 21 9.74 -37.32 -8.75
C ALA A 21 11.17 -36.75 -8.80
N LEU A 22 11.78 -36.43 -7.66
CA LEU A 22 13.19 -36.01 -7.57
C LEU A 22 13.96 -36.91 -6.61
N ASP A 23 13.96 -38.21 -6.91
CA ASP A 23 14.96 -39.15 -6.37
C ASP A 23 16.00 -39.39 -7.47
N LEU A 24 16.89 -38.42 -7.65
CA LEU A 24 18.19 -38.65 -8.30
C LEU A 24 19.27 -38.51 -7.23
N PRO A 25 20.20 -39.48 -7.10
CA PRO A 25 21.24 -39.42 -6.10
C PRO A 25 22.20 -38.24 -6.37
N PRO A 26 22.71 -37.57 -5.34
CA PRO A 26 23.72 -36.53 -5.48
C PRO A 26 25.02 -37.11 -6.03
N GLN A 27 25.49 -36.55 -7.15
CA GLN A 27 26.78 -36.83 -7.74
C GLN A 27 27.90 -36.50 -6.74
N THR A 28 28.85 -37.43 -6.66
CA THR A 28 30.02 -37.48 -5.79
C THR A 28 30.96 -36.28 -5.93
N SER A 29 31.30 -35.67 -4.80
CA SER A 29 32.39 -34.69 -4.63
C SER A 29 33.78 -35.31 -4.89
N PRO A 30 34.78 -34.52 -5.32
CA PRO A 30 36.16 -34.74 -4.92
C PRO A 30 36.61 -33.72 -3.86
N ALA A 31 37.01 -34.27 -2.70
CA ALA A 31 37.94 -33.80 -1.68
C ALA A 31 38.14 -32.28 -1.39
N PRO A 32 37.87 -31.81 -0.15
CA PRO A 32 38.38 -30.55 0.37
C PRO A 32 39.78 -30.73 0.99
N ALA A 33 40.72 -29.88 0.57
CA ALA A 33 42.00 -29.71 1.26
C ALA A 33 41.81 -28.88 2.55
N GLU A 34 42.60 -29.21 3.57
CA GLU A 34 42.58 -28.70 4.95
C GLU A 34 43.05 -27.24 5.12
N PRO A 35 42.90 -26.63 6.33
CA PRO A 35 42.49 -25.25 6.53
C PRO A 35 43.64 -24.25 6.67
N VAL A 36 43.39 -22.99 6.30
CA VAL A 36 44.21 -21.84 6.73
C VAL A 36 43.34 -20.83 7.49
N GLU A 37 43.52 -20.84 8.80
CA GLU A 37 43.17 -19.76 9.70
C GLU A 37 44.12 -18.57 9.45
N ASN A 38 43.57 -17.37 9.21
CA ASN A 38 44.04 -16.09 9.77
C ASN A 38 43.35 -14.86 9.13
N GLY A 39 42.91 -13.93 9.98
CA GLY A 39 43.13 -12.49 9.74
C GLY A 39 41.98 -11.66 9.16
N ASN A 40 41.10 -11.18 10.05
CA ASN A 40 40.64 -9.79 10.21
C ASN A 40 40.74 -8.80 9.02
N GLY A 41 39.62 -8.17 8.61
CA GLY A 41 39.64 -6.83 8.00
C GLY A 41 38.56 -6.48 6.98
N LYS A 42 37.62 -5.63 7.41
CA LYS A 42 36.71 -4.70 6.69
C LYS A 42 36.57 -4.66 5.14
N ALA A 43 35.30 -4.46 4.77
CA ALA A 43 34.75 -3.60 3.71
C ALA A 43 34.47 -4.22 2.32
N GLY A 44 33.29 -3.90 1.78
CA GLY A 44 32.97 -4.08 0.36
C GLY A 44 31.47 -4.20 0.07
N HIS A 45 30.78 -3.07 -0.07
CA HIS A 45 29.47 -2.98 -0.73
C HIS A 45 29.58 -3.56 -2.15
N GLY A 46 28.65 -4.42 -2.60
CA GLY A 46 28.65 -4.83 -4.01
C GLY A 46 27.77 -6.00 -4.43
N ARG A 47 26.61 -6.26 -3.80
CA ARG A 47 25.72 -7.37 -4.24
C ARG A 47 24.25 -6.98 -4.42
N THR A 48 23.96 -5.73 -4.75
CA THR A 48 22.57 -5.27 -4.96
C THR A 48 22.31 -4.70 -6.36
N GLU A 49 23.33 -4.61 -7.24
CA GLU A 49 23.18 -3.95 -8.55
C GLU A 49 22.90 -4.90 -9.73
N GLN A 50 22.56 -6.17 -9.50
CA GLN A 50 22.42 -7.16 -10.59
C GLN A 50 21.01 -7.73 -10.75
N LEU A 51 19.97 -6.95 -10.49
CA LEU A 51 18.58 -7.29 -10.83
C LEU A 51 17.84 -6.15 -11.56
N ALA A 52 18.57 -5.21 -12.14
CA ALA A 52 17.99 -4.06 -12.82
C ALA A 52 17.92 -4.23 -14.35
N ARG A 53 17.43 -5.37 -14.87
CA ARG A 53 16.96 -5.49 -16.27
C ARG A 53 15.96 -6.63 -16.44
N SER A 54 14.66 -6.30 -16.42
CA SER A 54 13.60 -6.81 -17.32
C SER A 54 12.23 -6.62 -16.68
N GLY A 55 11.43 -5.73 -17.27
CA GLY A 55 10.04 -5.50 -16.88
C GLY A 55 9.66 -4.07 -17.24
N ASP A 56 9.02 -3.91 -18.39
CA ASP A 56 8.23 -2.74 -18.74
C ASP A 56 7.23 -2.47 -17.60
N ALA A 57 7.65 -1.64 -16.64
CA ALA A 57 6.83 -1.26 -15.51
C ALA A 57 5.90 -0.16 -16.03
N PRO A 58 4.56 -0.31 -15.93
CA PRO A 58 3.63 0.75 -16.28
C PRO A 58 4.09 2.02 -15.56
N HIS A 59 4.33 3.09 -16.32
CA HIS A 59 4.79 4.38 -15.80
C HIS A 59 4.06 4.72 -14.50
N GLY A 60 4.73 4.51 -13.37
CA GLY A 60 4.20 4.86 -12.07
C GLY A 60 4.12 6.37 -12.01
N SER A 61 2.94 6.92 -12.31
CA SER A 61 2.60 8.33 -12.20
C SER A 61 3.34 8.94 -11.01
N GLY A 62 4.13 9.98 -11.29
CA GLY A 62 5.06 10.62 -10.37
C GLY A 62 4.56 10.66 -8.94
N ARG A 63 5.29 9.97 -8.05
CA ARG A 63 5.02 9.99 -6.62
C ARG A 63 5.44 11.35 -6.09
N THR A 64 4.54 12.33 -6.12
CA THR A 64 4.73 13.60 -5.42
C THR A 64 4.99 13.30 -3.95
N LYS A 65 6.12 13.78 -3.42
CA LYS A 65 6.47 13.62 -2.02
C LYS A 65 5.65 14.63 -1.19
N HIS A 66 4.82 14.12 -0.29
CA HIS A 66 4.12 14.92 0.72
C HIS A 66 4.90 14.86 2.02
N ASP A 67 5.05 15.99 2.69
CA ASP A 67 5.75 16.16 3.97
C ASP A 67 4.82 16.01 5.18
N ALA A 68 3.54 16.32 5.00
CA ALA A 68 2.48 16.17 5.99
C ALA A 68 1.47 15.07 5.63
N LYS A 69 0.81 14.53 6.65
CA LYS A 69 -0.31 13.59 6.52
C LYS A 69 -1.49 14.02 7.39
N ILE A 70 -2.69 13.77 6.90
CA ILE A 70 -3.94 13.86 7.67
C ILE A 70 -4.61 12.49 7.66
N THR A 71 -5.36 12.18 8.73
CA THR A 71 -6.20 10.98 8.82
C THR A 71 -7.64 11.41 8.85
N VAL A 72 -8.48 10.82 8.00
CA VAL A 72 -9.90 11.15 7.90
C VAL A 72 -10.71 9.88 8.14
N TYR A 73 -11.72 9.98 8.99
CA TYR A 73 -12.73 8.94 9.17
C TYR A 73 -13.85 9.17 8.16
N VAL A 74 -14.25 8.10 7.48
CA VAL A 74 -15.36 8.10 6.52
C VAL A 74 -16.29 6.95 6.87
N SER A 75 -17.57 7.15 6.60
CA SER A 75 -18.58 6.09 6.68
C SER A 75 -18.33 5.00 5.64
N GLY A 76 -18.97 3.84 5.83
CA GLY A 76 -18.92 2.75 4.84
C GLY A 76 -19.46 3.19 3.47
N ASP A 77 -20.55 3.95 3.46
CA ASP A 77 -21.20 4.43 2.24
C ASP A 77 -20.30 5.42 1.47
N GLU A 78 -19.63 6.33 2.18
CA GLU A 78 -18.67 7.26 1.57
C GLU A 78 -17.48 6.52 0.97
N LEU A 79 -16.97 5.48 1.65
CA LEU A 79 -15.88 4.67 1.12
C LEU A 79 -16.30 3.95 -0.18
N VAL A 80 -17.50 3.37 -0.20
CA VAL A 80 -18.06 2.73 -1.41
C VAL A 80 -18.22 3.76 -2.55
N ALA A 81 -18.76 4.93 -2.26
CA ALA A 81 -18.92 6.00 -3.25
C ALA A 81 -17.57 6.44 -3.85
N MET A 82 -16.52 6.55 -3.02
CA MET A 82 -15.16 6.84 -3.49
C MET A 82 -14.61 5.75 -4.43
N GLU A 83 -14.78 4.46 -4.09
CA GLU A 83 -14.30 3.38 -4.94
C GLU A 83 -15.06 3.29 -6.27
N GLN A 84 -16.38 3.52 -6.25
CA GLN A 84 -17.18 3.61 -7.46
C GLN A 84 -16.72 4.78 -8.35
N ALA A 85 -16.41 5.94 -7.77
CA ALA A 85 -15.86 7.07 -8.51
C ALA A 85 -14.50 6.71 -9.15
N ARG A 86 -13.61 6.04 -8.42
CA ARG A 86 -12.31 5.58 -8.96
C ARG A 86 -12.48 4.63 -10.14
N LEU A 87 -13.37 3.66 -10.04
CA LEU A 87 -13.66 2.74 -11.13
C LEU A 87 -14.25 3.46 -12.35
N THR A 88 -15.13 4.43 -12.12
CA THR A 88 -15.73 5.25 -13.19
C THR A 88 -14.68 6.09 -13.91
N LEU A 89 -13.77 6.73 -13.16
CA LEU A 89 -12.66 7.50 -13.72
C LEU A 89 -11.76 6.63 -14.60
N ARG A 90 -11.44 5.42 -14.17
CA ARG A 90 -10.65 4.47 -14.97
C ARG A 90 -11.40 4.02 -16.23
N ALA A 91 -12.68 3.68 -16.11
CA ALA A 91 -13.45 3.11 -17.21
C ALA A 91 -13.80 4.14 -18.30
N LYS A 92 -14.13 5.37 -17.90
CA LYS A 92 -14.63 6.41 -18.82
C LYS A 92 -13.55 7.39 -19.27
N HIS A 93 -12.53 7.61 -18.45
CA HIS A 93 -11.53 8.66 -18.67
C HIS A 93 -10.10 8.11 -18.68
N GLU A 94 -9.92 6.79 -18.54
CA GLU A 94 -8.60 6.12 -18.48
C GLU A 94 -7.71 6.65 -17.35
N LEU A 95 -8.31 7.30 -16.34
CA LEU A 95 -7.61 7.90 -15.22
C LEU A 95 -7.45 6.89 -14.09
N VAL A 96 -6.22 6.40 -13.92
CA VAL A 96 -5.85 5.57 -12.76
C VAL A 96 -5.48 6.48 -11.59
N VAL A 97 -6.36 6.53 -10.59
CA VAL A 97 -6.17 7.32 -9.37
C VAL A 97 -6.28 6.44 -8.13
N ASP A 98 -5.49 6.74 -7.11
CA ASP A 98 -5.65 6.19 -5.77
C ASP A 98 -6.58 7.08 -4.92
N ARG A 99 -7.00 6.56 -3.75
CA ARG A 99 -7.87 7.29 -2.82
C ARG A 99 -7.25 8.61 -2.36
N GLY A 100 -5.96 8.62 -2.05
CA GLY A 100 -5.26 9.81 -1.57
C GLY A 100 -5.11 10.88 -2.65
N ARG A 101 -4.93 10.50 -3.92
CA ARG A 101 -4.98 11.45 -5.03
C ARG A 101 -6.39 12.04 -5.21
N LEU A 102 -7.43 11.21 -5.16
CA LEU A 102 -8.82 11.66 -5.29
C LEU A 102 -9.18 12.70 -4.21
N VAL A 103 -8.85 12.42 -2.94
CA VAL A 103 -9.09 13.35 -1.82
C VAL A 103 -8.30 14.64 -1.99
N ARG A 104 -7.02 14.57 -2.38
CA ARG A 104 -6.19 15.77 -2.59
C ARG A 104 -6.76 16.67 -3.69
N GLU A 105 -7.22 16.11 -4.80
CA GLU A 105 -7.86 16.91 -5.86
C GLU A 105 -9.17 17.53 -5.40
N ALA A 106 -10.00 16.79 -4.66
CA ALA A 106 -11.24 17.34 -4.12
C ALA A 106 -10.96 18.53 -3.17
N VAL A 107 -9.94 18.41 -2.30
CA VAL A 107 -9.52 19.49 -1.42
C VAL A 107 -8.98 20.67 -2.21
N ALA A 108 -8.14 20.44 -3.23
CA ALA A 108 -7.59 21.50 -4.07
C ALA A 108 -8.69 22.30 -4.79
N VAL A 109 -9.70 21.62 -5.35
CA VAL A 109 -10.85 22.25 -5.99
C VAL A 109 -11.65 23.10 -5.00
N LEU A 110 -11.90 22.59 -3.79
CA LEU A 110 -12.64 23.34 -2.77
C LEU A 110 -11.86 24.56 -2.26
N LEU A 111 -10.55 24.46 -2.10
CA LEU A 111 -9.71 25.59 -1.70
C LEU A 111 -9.64 26.64 -2.81
N ALA A 112 -9.51 26.23 -4.07
CA ALA A 112 -9.52 27.16 -5.19
C ALA A 112 -10.86 27.91 -5.31
N ASP A 113 -11.98 27.23 -5.07
CA ASP A 113 -13.31 27.87 -5.02
C ASP A 113 -13.40 28.87 -3.86
N PHE A 114 -12.88 28.51 -2.68
CA PHE A 114 -12.83 29.42 -1.53
C PHE A 114 -11.95 30.65 -1.79
N ASP A 115 -10.77 30.48 -2.39
CA ASP A 115 -9.88 31.59 -2.70
C ASP A 115 -10.50 32.54 -3.74
N ALA A 116 -11.30 32.02 -4.68
CA ALA A 116 -11.95 32.82 -5.72
C ALA A 116 -13.23 33.52 -5.25
N ASN A 117 -14.05 32.86 -4.43
CA ASN A 117 -15.41 33.30 -4.10
C ASN A 117 -15.60 33.69 -2.62
N GLY A 118 -14.64 33.38 -1.75
CA GLY A 118 -14.68 33.70 -0.32
C GLY A 118 -15.91 33.15 0.39
N GLU A 119 -16.71 34.06 0.97
CA GLU A 119 -17.92 33.71 1.73
C GLU A 119 -19.02 33.06 0.90
N ASP A 120 -19.02 33.29 -0.41
CA ASP A 120 -20.00 32.73 -1.32
C ASP A 120 -19.59 31.33 -1.84
N SER A 121 -18.42 30.83 -1.44
CA SER A 121 -17.93 29.50 -1.86
C SER A 121 -18.81 28.34 -1.38
N VAL A 122 -18.75 27.24 -2.12
CA VAL A 122 -19.44 25.99 -1.77
C VAL A 122 -19.01 25.48 -0.40
N LEU A 123 -17.73 25.68 -0.05
CA LEU A 123 -17.18 25.27 1.24
C LEU A 123 -17.88 25.98 2.40
N VAL A 124 -17.98 27.31 2.35
CA VAL A 124 -18.62 28.12 3.41
C VAL A 124 -20.10 27.79 3.53
N GLN A 125 -20.81 27.68 2.40
CA GLN A 125 -22.24 27.33 2.40
C GLN A 125 -22.48 25.97 3.07
N ARG A 126 -21.70 24.94 2.74
CA ARG A 126 -21.85 23.60 3.35
C ARG A 126 -21.56 23.58 4.85
N LEU A 127 -20.50 24.27 5.28
CA LEU A 127 -20.13 24.31 6.70
C LEU A 127 -21.13 25.09 7.55
N ARG A 128 -21.78 26.13 7.00
CA ARG A 128 -22.86 26.85 7.70
C ARG A 128 -24.10 25.97 7.91
N VAL A 129 -24.48 25.16 6.91
CA VAL A 129 -25.61 24.22 7.04
C VAL A 129 -25.30 23.14 8.08
N VAL A 130 -24.13 22.49 8.01
CA VAL A 130 -23.74 21.46 8.99
C VAL A 130 -23.60 22.03 10.40
N GLY A 131 -23.10 23.27 10.53
CA GLY A 131 -23.03 23.96 11.83
C GLY A 131 -24.40 24.30 12.44
N SER A 132 -25.46 24.28 11.63
CA SER A 132 -26.84 24.50 12.09
C SER A 132 -27.50 23.20 12.58
N ASP A 133 -27.18 22.06 11.95
CA ASP A 133 -27.67 20.73 12.36
C ASP A 133 -26.83 20.09 13.49
N GLY A 134 -25.58 20.53 13.69
CA GLY A 134 -24.66 19.99 14.71
C GLY A 134 -24.83 20.56 16.13
N GLY A 135 -25.84 21.40 16.36
CA GLY A 135 -26.13 22.02 17.67
C GLY A 135 -27.01 21.20 18.62
N GLU A 136 -27.56 20.06 18.15
CA GLU A 136 -28.56 19.27 18.89
C GLU A 136 -28.13 17.83 19.19
N THR A 137 -26.83 17.54 19.27
CA THR A 137 -26.38 16.28 19.91
C THR A 137 -26.05 16.55 21.38
N GLU A 138 -27.06 16.25 22.19
CA GLU A 138 -27.26 16.41 23.64
C GLU A 138 -26.10 15.89 24.54
N GLY A 139 -25.80 16.68 25.59
CA GLY A 139 -26.26 16.43 26.98
C GLY A 139 -26.13 15.04 27.58
#